data_AF-A0A928YXK3-F1
#
_entry.id   AF-A0A928YXK3-F1
#
_cell.length_a   1.000
_cell.length_b   1.000
_cell.length_c   1.000
_cell.angle_alpha   90.00
_cell.angle_beta   90.00
_cell.angle_gamma   90.00
#
_symmetry.space_group_name_H-M   'P 1'
#
loop_
_entity.id
_entity.type
_entity.pdbx_description
1 polymer ?
#
loop_
_entity_poly.entity_id
_entity_poly.type
_entity_poly.pdbx_seq_one_letter_code
_entity_poly.pdbx_strand_id
1 'polypeptide(L)'
;VEALKFKGMTPEQRSLYELVAQRTEGFPEPDEKRLQQALKLGGGELQQFHDRGNYWTVDWTTADGTGHTSAITKDDLTVVSSGICLSGRDRDFDLQSLVGVIEQQEL
;
A
#
# COMPACT_ATOMS: atom_id res chain seq x y z
N VAL A 1 -6.15 8.10 10.90
CA VAL A 1 -7.39 8.55 10.21
C VAL A 1 -7.61 10.03 10.50
N GLU A 2 -7.17 10.90 9.59
CA GLU A 2 -7.31 12.35 9.73
C GLU A 2 -8.70 12.76 9.25
N ALA A 3 -9.52 13.28 10.17
CA ALA A 3 -10.91 13.61 9.89
C ALA A 3 -11.01 14.83 8.94
N LEU A 4 -11.79 14.72 7.87
CA LEU A 4 -12.17 15.86 7.03
C LEU A 4 -12.80 16.96 7.92
N LYS A 5 -12.07 18.05 8.14
CA LYS A 5 -12.56 19.24 8.86
C LYS A 5 -12.90 20.34 7.87
N PHE A 6 -14.05 20.20 7.20
CA PHE A 6 -14.70 21.33 6.55
C PHE A 6 -15.49 22.14 7.60
N LYS A 7 -15.19 23.43 7.71
CA LYS A 7 -15.83 24.33 8.67
C LYS A 7 -17.31 24.50 8.26
N GLY A 8 -18.23 23.94 9.07
CA GLY A 8 -19.68 24.01 8.83
C GLY A 8 -20.36 22.72 8.36
N MET A 9 -19.63 21.60 8.26
CA MET A 9 -20.20 20.31 7.87
C MET A 9 -20.99 19.67 9.03
N THR A 10 -22.26 19.35 8.80
CA THR A 10 -23.08 18.67 9.82
C THR A 10 -22.74 17.16 9.88
N PRO A 11 -23.03 16.46 11.00
CA PRO A 11 -22.79 15.03 11.12
C PRO A 11 -23.48 14.19 10.03
N GLU A 12 -24.67 14.60 9.61
CA GLU A 12 -25.46 13.94 8.56
C GLU A 12 -24.80 14.11 7.20
N GLN A 13 -24.26 15.30 6.91
CA GLN A 13 -23.50 15.56 5.70
C GLN A 13 -22.21 14.72 5.67
N ARG A 14 -21.48 14.62 6.78
CA ARG A 14 -20.30 13.76 6.87
C ARG A 14 -20.64 12.30 6.56
N SER A 15 -21.70 11.79 7.16
CA SER A 15 -22.16 10.41 6.96
C SER A 15 -22.53 10.15 5.49
N LEU A 16 -23.17 11.12 4.83
CA LEU A 16 -23.48 11.04 3.40
C LEU A 16 -22.21 11.00 2.54
N TYR A 17 -21.23 11.85 2.82
CA TYR A 17 -19.95 11.84 2.08
C TYR A 17 -19.17 10.55 2.30
N GLU A 18 -19.11 10.04 3.53
CA GLU A 18 -18.47 8.75 3.85
C GLU A 18 -19.16 7.58 3.14
N LEU A 19 -20.50 7.61 3.03
CA LEU A 19 -21.26 6.58 2.32
C LEU A 19 -21.03 6.63 0.80
N VAL A 20 -20.91 7.82 0.22
CA VAL A 20 -20.62 8.01 -1.21
C VAL A 20 -19.18 7.59 -1.54
N ALA A 21 -18.21 7.95 -0.70
CA ALA A 21 -16.81 7.55 -0.86
C ALA A 21 -16.63 6.02 -0.80
N GLN A 22 -17.43 5.32 0.01
CA GLN A 22 -17.43 3.85 0.08
C GLN A 22 -18.06 3.14 -1.13
N ARG A 23 -18.90 3.84 -1.91
CA ARG A 23 -19.74 3.22 -2.95
C ARG A 23 -19.38 3.59 -4.38
N THR A 24 -18.43 4.50 -4.57
CA THR A 24 -18.09 5.02 -5.89
C THR A 24 -16.78 4.41 -6.39
N GLU A 25 -16.84 3.58 -7.42
CA GLU A 25 -15.66 3.16 -8.17
C GLU A 25 -14.94 4.41 -8.72
N GLY A 26 -13.66 4.59 -8.38
CA GLY A 26 -12.86 5.75 -8.79
C GLY A 26 -12.63 6.81 -7.71
N PHE A 27 -13.18 6.66 -6.49
CA PHE A 27 -12.60 7.37 -5.35
C PHE A 27 -11.31 6.66 -4.93
N PRO A 28 -10.16 7.37 -4.88
CA PRO A 28 -8.92 6.75 -4.47
C PRO A 28 -9.08 6.23 -3.05
N GLU A 29 -8.94 4.92 -2.89
CA GLU A 29 -8.80 4.32 -1.56
C GLU A 29 -7.60 4.99 -0.87
N PRO A 30 -7.67 5.32 0.44
CA PRO A 30 -6.54 5.90 1.14
C PRO A 30 -5.28 5.06 0.90
N ASP A 31 -4.19 5.71 0.48
CA ASP A 31 -2.92 5.08 0.08
C ASP A 31 -2.47 3.97 1.05
N GLU A 32 -2.57 4.24 2.35
CA GLU A 32 -2.27 3.28 3.43
C GLU A 32 -3.09 2.00 3.34
N LYS A 33 -4.41 2.11 3.13
CA LYS A 33 -5.29 0.93 3.02
C LYS A 33 -4.96 0.12 1.76
N ARG A 34 -4.69 0.80 0.65
CA ARG A 34 -4.30 0.15 -0.61
C ARG A 34 -3.00 -0.66 -0.42
N LEU A 35 -2.00 -0.08 0.22
CA LEU A 35 -0.75 -0.76 0.55
C LEU A 35 -0.96 -1.93 1.51
N GLN A 36 -1.74 -1.72 2.57
CA GLN A 36 -2.04 -2.76 3.56
C GLN A 36 -2.77 -3.96 2.92
N GLN A 37 -3.73 -3.72 2.02
CA GLN A 37 -4.43 -4.79 1.31
C GLN A 37 -3.48 -5.58 0.41
N ALA A 38 -2.64 -4.91 -0.39
CA ALA A 38 -1.70 -5.57 -1.28
C ALA A 38 -0.70 -6.45 -0.53
N LEU A 39 -0.12 -5.93 0.57
CA LEU A 39 0.78 -6.69 1.44
C LEU A 39 0.08 -7.90 2.06
N LYS A 40 -1.12 -7.69 2.60
CA LYS A 40 -1.89 -8.77 3.26
C LYS A 40 -2.28 -9.88 2.30
N LEU A 41 -2.59 -9.56 1.04
CA LEU A 41 -2.85 -10.57 0.00
C LEU A 41 -1.60 -11.37 -0.35
N GLY A 42 -0.42 -10.75 -0.25
CA GLY A 42 0.87 -11.39 -0.48
C GLY A 42 1.41 -12.19 0.71
N GLY A 43 0.84 -12.02 1.92
CA GLY A 43 1.33 -12.66 3.16
C GLY A 43 2.09 -11.73 4.11
N GLY A 44 2.28 -10.46 3.73
CA GLY A 44 3.05 -9.48 4.49
C GLY A 44 2.20 -8.47 5.26
N GLU A 45 2.84 -7.73 6.15
CA GLU A 45 2.22 -6.69 6.97
C GLU A 45 2.88 -5.33 6.77
N LEU A 46 2.07 -4.28 6.60
CA LEU A 46 2.56 -2.91 6.48
C LEU A 46 3.02 -2.39 7.85
N GLN A 47 4.25 -1.88 7.93
CA GLN A 47 4.77 -1.22 9.13
C GLN A 47 4.64 0.30 9.02
N GLN A 48 5.17 0.87 7.94
CA GLN A 48 5.07 2.30 7.65
C GLN A 48 5.27 2.56 6.16
N PHE A 49 4.87 3.75 5.70
CA PHE A 49 5.17 4.20 4.35
C PHE A 49 5.47 5.70 4.32
N HIS A 50 6.28 6.11 3.36
CA HIS A 50 6.68 7.48 3.14
C HIS A 50 6.41 7.87 1.69
N ASP A 51 5.69 8.98 1.52
CA ASP A 51 5.45 9.58 0.21
C ASP A 51 6.72 10.28 -0.33
N ARG A 52 7.14 9.90 -1.55
CA ARG A 52 8.28 10.48 -2.28
C ARG A 52 7.85 11.19 -3.57
N GLY A 53 6.57 11.54 -3.70
CA GLY A 53 5.99 12.17 -4.87
C GLY A 53 5.39 11.14 -5.83
N ASN A 54 6.23 10.52 -6.66
CA ASN A 54 5.77 9.58 -7.70
C ASN A 54 5.75 8.11 -7.25
N TYR A 55 6.30 7.83 -6.07
CA TYR A 55 6.37 6.50 -5.48
C TYR A 55 6.28 6.60 -3.95
N TRP A 56 5.98 5.49 -3.31
CA TRP A 56 6.10 5.31 -1.87
C TRP A 56 7.35 4.52 -1.53
N THR A 57 8.04 4.87 -0.46
CA THR A 57 8.91 3.94 0.26
C THR A 57 8.06 3.22 1.29
N VAL A 58 8.02 1.90 1.25
CA VAL A 58 7.13 1.06 2.05
C VAL A 58 7.99 0.13 2.88
N ASP A 59 7.85 0.21 4.20
CA ASP A 59 8.46 -0.73 5.13
C ASP A 59 7.39 -1.74 5.54
N TRP A 60 7.72 -3.02 5.41
CA TRP A 60 6.79 -4.12 5.63
C TRP A 60 7.52 -5.35 6.17
N THR A 61 6.77 -6.29 6.73
CA THR A 61 7.31 -7.54 7.27
C THR A 61 6.67 -8.75 6.62
N THR A 62 7.44 -9.82 6.42
CA THR A 62 6.94 -11.16 6.07
C THR A 62 6.25 -11.82 7.26
N ALA A 63 5.56 -12.95 7.04
CA ALA A 63 4.83 -13.65 8.10
C ALA A 63 5.72 -14.16 9.26
N ASP A 64 7.02 -14.35 9.02
CA ASP A 64 8.03 -14.71 10.02
C ASP A 64 8.58 -13.50 10.82
N GLY A 65 8.18 -12.28 10.45
CA GLY A 65 8.62 -11.03 11.08
C GLY A 65 9.88 -10.41 10.46
N THR A 66 10.42 -10.95 9.37
CA THR A 66 11.57 -10.35 8.67
C THR A 66 11.16 -9.05 8.00
N GLY A 67 11.93 -7.97 8.24
CA GLY A 67 11.62 -6.62 7.76
C GLY A 67 12.24 -6.30 6.41
N HIS A 68 11.46 -5.66 5.54
CA HIS A 68 11.83 -5.26 4.19
C HIS A 68 11.43 -3.82 3.91
N THR A 69 12.20 -3.16 3.05
CA THR A 69 11.90 -1.80 2.55
C THR A 69 11.86 -1.84 1.03
N SER A 70 10.76 -1.42 0.43
CA SER A 70 10.57 -1.42 -1.02
C SER A 70 10.05 -0.07 -1.53
N ALA A 71 10.43 0.30 -2.75
CA ALA A 71 9.93 1.48 -3.45
C ALA A 71 8.85 1.07 -4.45
N ILE A 72 7.65 1.64 -4.33
CA ILE A 72 6.43 1.19 -5.02
C ILE A 72 5.78 2.36 -5.76
N THR A 73 5.45 2.20 -7.06
CA THR A 73 4.74 3.22 -7.84
C THR A 73 3.33 3.44 -7.30
N LYS A 74 2.85 4.68 -7.36
CA LYS A 74 1.49 5.02 -6.89
C LYS A 74 0.39 4.61 -7.87
N ASP A 75 0.73 4.50 -9.15
CA ASP A 75 -0.26 4.25 -10.21
C ASP A 75 -0.82 2.83 -10.11
N ASP A 76 0.07 1.83 -10.04
CA ASP A 76 -0.27 0.41 -10.20
C ASP A 76 0.37 -0.52 -9.17
N LEU A 77 1.05 0.00 -8.14
CA LEU A 77 1.80 -0.78 -7.15
C LEU A 77 2.99 -1.57 -7.71
N THR A 78 3.48 -1.22 -8.89
CA THR A 78 4.70 -1.79 -9.46
C THR A 78 5.91 -1.49 -8.58
N VAL A 79 6.75 -2.50 -8.36
CA VAL A 79 7.99 -2.36 -7.59
C VAL A 79 9.02 -1.61 -8.43
N VAL A 80 9.40 -0.42 -7.99
CA VAL A 80 10.51 0.35 -8.54
C VAL A 80 11.84 -0.22 -8.05
N SER A 81 11.87 -0.64 -6.78
CA SER A 81 13.01 -1.30 -6.15
C SER A 81 12.51 -2.16 -5.00
N SER A 82 12.89 -3.42 -4.96
CA SER A 82 12.48 -4.34 -3.91
C SER A 82 13.26 -4.17 -2.59
N GLY A 83 14.39 -3.45 -2.64
CA GLY A 83 15.34 -3.36 -1.52
C GLY A 83 16.26 -4.58 -1.39
N ILE A 84 16.06 -5.60 -2.23
CA ILE A 84 16.91 -6.78 -2.39
C ILE A 84 17.33 -6.88 -3.86
N CYS A 85 18.40 -7.63 -4.14
CA CYS A 85 18.86 -7.76 -5.52
C CYS A 85 18.04 -8.84 -6.25
N LEU A 86 16.94 -8.48 -6.89
CA LEU A 86 16.14 -9.39 -7.74
C LEU A 86 16.73 -9.59 -9.14
N SER A 87 18.07 -9.54 -9.26
CA SER A 87 18.77 -9.62 -10.55
C SER A 87 18.29 -8.59 -11.60
N GLY A 88 17.79 -7.43 -11.15
CA GLY A 88 17.33 -6.33 -12.02
C GLY A 88 15.92 -6.52 -12.61
N ARG A 89 15.14 -7.48 -12.10
CA ARG A 89 13.75 -7.75 -12.52
C ARG A 89 12.69 -7.16 -11.61
N ASP A 90 13.07 -6.20 -10.78
CA ASP A 90 12.18 -5.56 -9.79
C ASP A 90 10.86 -5.09 -10.41
N ARG A 91 10.91 -4.54 -11.63
CA ARG A 91 9.73 -4.01 -12.34
C ARG A 91 8.78 -5.06 -12.91
N ASP A 92 9.15 -6.34 -12.88
CA ASP A 92 8.27 -7.44 -13.30
C ASP A 92 7.27 -7.81 -12.19
N PHE A 93 7.40 -7.21 -11.00
CA PHE A 93 6.59 -7.52 -9.82
C PHE A 93 5.77 -6.31 -9.35
N ASP A 94 4.52 -6.57 -9.01
CA ASP A 94 3.75 -5.70 -8.12
C ASP A 94 4.04 -6.05 -6.65
N LEU A 95 3.66 -5.15 -5.74
CA LEU A 95 3.89 -5.32 -4.31
C LEU A 95 3.34 -6.65 -3.76
N GLN A 96 2.19 -7.12 -4.25
CA GLN A 96 1.60 -8.38 -3.81
C GLN A 96 2.47 -9.58 -4.22
N SER A 97 2.90 -9.60 -5.47
CA SER A 97 3.71 -10.68 -6.06
C SER A 97 5.13 -10.71 -5.49
N LEU A 98 5.67 -9.54 -5.12
CA LEU A 98 6.97 -9.42 -4.47
C LEU A 98 7.02 -10.17 -3.14
N VAL A 99 5.99 -10.00 -2.30
CA VAL A 99 5.93 -10.67 -0.99
C VAL A 99 5.95 -12.18 -1.16
N GLY A 100 5.12 -12.71 -2.08
CA GLY A 100 5.06 -14.16 -2.33
C GLY A 100 6.38 -14.75 -2.83
N VAL A 101 7.17 -14.01 -3.61
CA VAL A 101 8.50 -14.47 -4.06
C VAL A 101 9.50 -14.50 -2.91
N ILE A 102 9.47 -13.50 -2.03
CA ILE A 102 10.37 -13.43 -0.87
C ILE A 102 10.08 -14.58 0.10
N GLU A 103 8.79 -14.85 0.38
CA GLU A 103 8.41 -15.99 1.23
C GLU A 103 8.82 -17.36 0.65
N GLN A 104 8.87 -17.49 -0.68
CA GLN A 104 9.28 -18.73 -1.35
C GLN A 104 10.80 -18.91 -1.44
N GLN A 105 11.61 -17.85 -1.36
CA GLN A 105 13.08 -17.95 -1.41
C GLN A 105 13.71 -18.32 -0.06
N GLU A 106 13.02 -18.09 1.04
CA GLU A 106 13.52 -18.37 2.41
C GLU A 106 13.13 -19.77 2.95
N LEU A 107 12.53 -20.63 2.10
CA LEU A 107 12.25 -22.06 2.37
C LEU A 107 13.35 -22.97 1.80
#